data_AF-A0A3N5U6J4-F1
#
_entry.id   AF-A0A3N5U6J4-F1
#
_cell.length_a   1.000
_cell.length_b   1.000
_cell.length_c   1.000
_cell.angle_alpha   90.00
_cell.angle_beta   90.00
_cell.angle_gamma   90.00
#
_symmetry.space_group_name_H-M   'P 1'
#
loop_
_entity.id
_entity.type
_entity.pdbx_description
1 polymer ?
#
loop_
_entity_poly.entity_id
_entity_poly.type
_entity_poly.pdbx_seq_one_letter_code
_entity_poly.pdbx_strand_id
1 'polypeptide(L)'
;MKKIRVVQTAKDTDDRLTPKEDLTLLPGLMESPYFVNVDASQCFQTIEGFGGAFTESAAVTLYKLPVEKQAEVLRAYFDPNTGHGYTFCRTHINSCDFSAGNYAYDEAAGDHELVHFSIDCDRRALLPMIREAFQTAGGTLKLLATPWSPPAWMKTNGQMSLGGKLKPDCRQTWANYYCRYIREYERENIPIWGLSVQNEVEAVQAWESCLYSPEEERDFVRDYLAPTLQR
;
A
#
# COMPACT_ATOMS: atom_id res chain seq x y z
N MET A 1 -0.75 30.25 -26.33
CA MET A 1 -2.00 30.11 -25.55
C MET A 1 -1.87 28.87 -24.67
N LYS A 2 -2.36 28.89 -23.42
CA LYS A 2 -2.35 27.70 -22.56
C LYS A 2 -3.33 26.68 -23.15
N LYS A 3 -2.86 25.47 -23.41
CA LYS A 3 -3.69 24.34 -23.87
C LYS A 3 -4.13 23.51 -22.67
N ILE A 4 -5.32 22.95 -22.75
CA ILE A 4 -5.85 21.96 -21.80
C ILE A 4 -5.82 20.62 -22.50
N ARG A 5 -5.04 19.68 -21.95
CA ARG A 5 -5.05 18.29 -22.40
C ARG A 5 -6.35 17.63 -21.97
N VAL A 6 -7.03 16.97 -22.91
CA VAL A 6 -8.26 16.21 -22.63
C VAL A 6 -7.99 14.73 -22.81
N VAL A 7 -8.41 13.93 -21.83
CA VAL A 7 -8.30 12.47 -21.85
C VAL A 7 -9.67 11.89 -21.51
N GLN A 8 -10.12 10.89 -22.27
CA GLN A 8 -11.46 10.32 -22.13
C GLN A 8 -11.41 8.80 -21.96
N THR A 9 -12.23 8.30 -21.04
CA THR A 9 -12.68 6.92 -20.97
C THR A 9 -14.19 6.93 -20.99
N ALA A 10 -14.81 6.25 -21.94
CA ALA A 10 -16.27 6.23 -22.08
C ALA A 10 -16.80 4.81 -22.27
N LYS A 11 -17.82 4.48 -21.49
CA LYS A 11 -18.55 3.20 -21.60
C LYS A 11 -19.14 3.07 -23.01
N ASP A 12 -19.17 1.85 -23.53
CA ASP A 12 -19.77 1.51 -24.84
C ASP A 12 -19.10 2.21 -26.04
N THR A 13 -17.87 2.69 -25.86
CA THR A 13 -16.97 3.19 -26.91
C THR A 13 -15.63 2.47 -26.84
N ASP A 14 -14.73 2.76 -27.78
CA ASP A 14 -13.33 2.31 -27.74
C ASP A 14 -12.41 3.26 -26.93
N ASP A 15 -12.96 4.32 -26.33
CA ASP A 15 -12.15 5.28 -25.58
C ASP A 15 -11.69 4.68 -24.24
N ARG A 16 -10.38 4.51 -24.10
CA ARG A 16 -9.70 3.97 -22.91
C ARG A 16 -8.48 4.83 -22.60
N LEU A 17 -8.67 5.83 -21.74
CA LEU A 17 -7.68 6.88 -21.47
C LEU A 17 -7.17 7.52 -22.78
N THR A 18 -8.07 7.66 -23.75
CA THR A 18 -7.76 8.10 -25.10
C THR A 18 -7.56 9.62 -25.10
N PRO A 19 -6.41 10.13 -25.58
CA PRO A 19 -6.22 11.56 -25.79
C PRO A 19 -7.27 12.09 -26.77
N LYS A 20 -7.87 13.23 -26.44
CA LYS A 20 -8.78 13.97 -27.32
C LYS A 20 -8.10 15.26 -27.79
N GLU A 21 -8.78 15.98 -28.66
CA GLU A 21 -8.30 17.30 -29.11
C GLU A 21 -8.08 18.20 -27.90
N ASP A 22 -6.88 18.80 -27.82
CA ASP A 22 -6.56 19.78 -26.77
C ASP A 22 -7.50 20.98 -26.89
N LEU A 23 -8.05 21.42 -25.75
CA LEU A 23 -8.86 22.62 -25.71
C LEU A 23 -7.97 23.85 -25.53
N THR A 24 -8.43 24.98 -26.08
CA THR A 24 -7.78 26.27 -25.89
C THR A 24 -8.57 27.11 -24.90
N LEU A 25 -7.88 27.67 -23.90
CA LEU A 25 -8.50 28.63 -23.00
C LEU A 25 -8.87 29.92 -23.76
N LEU A 26 -10.16 30.21 -23.81
CA LEU A 26 -10.70 31.43 -24.40
C LEU A 26 -10.84 32.53 -23.33
N PRO A 27 -10.63 33.81 -23.69
CA PRO A 27 -10.92 34.92 -22.79
C PRO A 27 -12.44 35.14 -22.64
N GLY A 28 -12.88 35.48 -21.43
CA GLY A 28 -14.28 35.80 -21.13
C GLY A 28 -15.13 34.60 -20.71
N LEU A 29 -16.37 34.89 -20.28
CA LEU A 29 -17.37 33.86 -19.95
C LEU A 29 -18.15 33.51 -21.22
N MET A 30 -18.21 32.21 -21.55
CA MET A 30 -19.21 31.73 -22.51
C MET A 30 -20.58 31.69 -21.83
N GLU A 31 -21.61 32.23 -22.49
CA GLU A 31 -22.99 32.00 -22.08
C GLU A 31 -23.35 30.53 -22.32
N SER A 32 -23.37 29.76 -21.24
CA SER A 32 -23.85 28.38 -21.23
C SER A 32 -24.78 28.20 -20.04
N PRO A 33 -25.94 27.54 -20.21
CA PRO A 33 -26.80 27.19 -19.07
C PRO A 33 -26.11 26.18 -18.13
N TYR A 34 -25.03 25.53 -18.59
CA TYR A 34 -24.24 24.58 -17.81
C TYR A 34 -22.80 25.07 -17.72
N PHE A 35 -22.37 25.44 -16.51
CA PHE A 35 -20.99 25.84 -16.26
C PHE A 35 -20.52 25.29 -14.91
N VAL A 36 -19.22 24.98 -14.85
CA VAL A 36 -18.51 24.65 -13.61
C VAL A 36 -17.46 25.74 -13.41
N ASN A 37 -17.51 26.41 -12.27
CA ASN A 37 -16.55 27.45 -11.91
C ASN A 37 -15.51 26.90 -10.93
N VAL A 38 -14.23 27.23 -11.14
CA VAL A 38 -13.12 26.84 -10.27
C VAL A 38 -12.57 28.10 -9.60
N ASP A 39 -12.83 28.25 -8.30
CA ASP A 39 -12.28 29.33 -7.49
C ASP A 39 -10.90 28.93 -6.92
N ALA A 40 -9.83 29.39 -7.56
CA ALA A 40 -8.46 29.09 -7.16
C ALA A 40 -8.03 29.77 -5.84
N SER A 41 -8.85 30.65 -5.25
CA SER A 41 -8.60 31.23 -3.92
C SER A 41 -9.06 30.35 -2.77
N GLN A 42 -9.91 29.35 -3.05
CA GLN A 42 -10.39 28.38 -2.07
C GLN A 42 -9.57 27.09 -2.17
N CYS A 43 -8.79 26.82 -1.12
CA CYS A 43 -7.99 25.61 -1.00
C CYS A 43 -8.63 24.62 -0.02
N PHE A 44 -8.47 23.33 -0.30
CA PHE A 44 -8.88 22.22 0.58
C PHE A 44 -7.66 21.38 0.96
N GLN A 45 -7.80 20.05 0.99
CA GLN A 45 -6.71 19.13 1.30
C GLN A 45 -5.65 19.08 0.18
N THR A 46 -4.42 18.75 0.58
CA THR A 46 -3.38 18.30 -0.36
C THR A 46 -3.63 16.84 -0.71
N ILE A 47 -3.44 16.47 -1.97
CA ILE A 47 -3.57 15.09 -2.44
C ILE A 47 -2.21 14.39 -2.30
N GLU A 48 -2.15 13.34 -1.48
CA GLU A 48 -0.92 12.59 -1.23
C GLU A 48 -0.45 11.76 -2.45
N GLY A 49 -1.40 11.23 -3.21
CA GLY A 49 -1.18 10.48 -4.45
C GLY A 49 -2.29 9.47 -4.74
N PHE A 50 -2.09 8.68 -5.79
CA PHE A 50 -2.99 7.60 -6.21
C PHE A 50 -2.16 6.38 -6.64
N GLY A 51 -2.74 5.18 -6.50
CA GLY A 51 -2.12 3.97 -7.01
C GLY A 51 -2.84 2.68 -6.64
N GLY A 52 -2.08 1.62 -6.36
CA GLY A 52 -2.60 0.27 -6.11
C GLY A 52 -1.86 -0.48 -5.01
N ALA A 53 -2.25 -1.74 -4.78
CA ALA A 53 -1.63 -2.59 -3.78
C ALA A 53 -0.58 -3.54 -4.40
N PHE A 54 0.59 -3.61 -3.79
CA PHE A 54 1.58 -4.66 -4.01
C PHE A 54 1.24 -5.84 -3.10
N THR A 55 0.60 -6.86 -3.68
CA THR A 55 0.34 -8.14 -3.02
C THR A 55 1.26 -9.22 -3.58
N GLU A 56 1.56 -10.26 -2.80
CA GLU A 56 2.33 -11.41 -3.30
C GLU A 56 1.69 -12.00 -4.58
N SER A 57 0.37 -12.14 -4.62
CA SER A 57 -0.34 -12.62 -5.83
C SER A 57 -0.12 -11.72 -7.04
N ALA A 58 -0.14 -10.38 -6.87
CA ALA A 58 0.14 -9.44 -7.96
C ALA A 58 1.58 -9.59 -8.46
N ALA A 59 2.55 -9.71 -7.54
CA ALA A 59 3.95 -9.89 -7.87
C ALA A 59 4.22 -11.23 -8.57
N VAL A 60 3.73 -12.33 -8.02
CA VAL A 60 3.86 -13.67 -8.64
C VAL A 60 3.19 -13.71 -10.01
N THR A 61 2.04 -13.04 -10.18
CA THR A 61 1.37 -12.97 -11.48
C THR A 61 2.16 -12.16 -12.50
N LEU A 62 2.73 -11.01 -12.09
CA LEU A 62 3.60 -10.20 -12.95
C LEU A 62 4.77 -11.04 -13.47
N TYR A 63 5.49 -11.71 -12.57
CA TYR A 63 6.69 -12.48 -12.92
C TYR A 63 6.42 -13.78 -13.70
N LYS A 64 5.16 -14.17 -13.91
CA LYS A 64 4.79 -15.24 -14.87
C LYS A 64 4.79 -14.75 -16.32
N LEU A 65 4.77 -13.45 -16.57
CA LEU A 65 4.83 -12.88 -17.92
C LEU A 65 6.25 -12.92 -18.48
N PRO A 66 6.43 -12.84 -19.82
CA PRO A 66 7.74 -12.53 -20.41
C PRO A 66 8.31 -11.21 -19.88
N VAL A 67 9.64 -11.10 -19.78
CA VAL A 67 10.35 -9.95 -19.18
C VAL A 67 9.94 -8.63 -19.82
N GLU A 68 9.72 -8.61 -21.13
CA GLU A 68 9.30 -7.42 -21.86
C GLU A 68 7.90 -6.95 -21.44
N LYS A 69 7.00 -7.91 -21.16
CA LYS A 69 5.64 -7.64 -20.69
C LYS A 69 5.61 -7.24 -19.22
N GLN A 70 6.52 -7.76 -18.39
CA GLN A 70 6.69 -7.28 -17.02
C GLN A 70 7.03 -5.78 -17.02
N ALA A 71 8.04 -5.40 -17.81
CA ALA A 71 8.45 -4.00 -17.95
C ALA A 71 7.35 -3.12 -18.57
N GLU A 72 6.57 -3.63 -19.52
CA GLU A 72 5.41 -2.92 -20.09
C GLU A 72 4.35 -2.61 -19.03
N VAL A 73 4.00 -3.57 -18.18
CA VAL A 73 3.01 -3.39 -17.10
C VAL A 73 3.52 -2.38 -16.07
N LEU A 74 4.77 -2.51 -15.63
CA LEU A 74 5.35 -1.59 -14.65
C LEU A 74 5.42 -0.16 -15.20
N ARG A 75 5.84 0.03 -16.45
CA ARG A 75 5.82 1.36 -17.10
C ARG A 75 4.40 1.91 -17.20
N ALA A 76 3.43 1.09 -17.61
CA ALA A 76 2.04 1.53 -17.74
C ALA A 76 1.47 2.09 -16.43
N TYR A 77 1.80 1.48 -15.28
CA TYR A 77 1.35 1.99 -13.98
C TYR A 77 2.20 3.15 -13.45
N PHE A 78 3.52 3.02 -13.48
CA PHE A 78 4.42 3.85 -12.67
C PHE A 78 5.16 4.94 -13.44
N ASP A 79 5.38 4.80 -14.75
CA ASP A 79 6.14 5.80 -15.49
C ASP A 79 5.33 7.10 -15.59
N PRO A 80 5.88 8.25 -15.13
CA PRO A 80 5.11 9.50 -15.07
C PRO A 80 4.93 10.18 -16.43
N ASN A 81 5.70 9.77 -17.44
CA ASN A 81 5.70 10.41 -18.77
C ASN A 81 4.86 9.62 -19.77
N THR A 82 4.91 8.28 -19.68
CA THR A 82 4.33 7.36 -20.64
C THR A 82 3.23 6.47 -20.03
N GLY A 83 3.18 6.36 -18.70
CA GLY A 83 2.18 5.59 -17.95
C GLY A 83 1.19 6.48 -17.18
N HIS A 84 0.58 5.89 -16.15
CA HIS A 84 -0.38 6.55 -15.27
C HIS A 84 0.27 7.36 -14.14
N GLY A 85 1.58 7.22 -13.92
CA GLY A 85 2.30 7.96 -12.90
C GLY A 85 1.78 7.70 -11.48
N TYR A 86 1.58 6.44 -11.11
CA TYR A 86 1.21 6.08 -9.74
C TYR A 86 2.25 6.60 -8.73
N THR A 87 1.76 7.24 -7.66
CA THR A 87 2.57 7.95 -6.66
C THR A 87 2.32 7.49 -5.23
N PHE A 88 1.26 6.71 -4.99
CA PHE A 88 0.92 6.20 -3.67
C PHE A 88 0.43 4.76 -3.77
N CYS A 89 1.15 3.85 -3.14
CA CYS A 89 0.84 2.42 -3.15
C CYS A 89 0.75 1.84 -1.73
N ARG A 90 0.12 0.68 -1.63
CA ARG A 90 0.00 -0.08 -0.38
C ARG A 90 0.74 -1.41 -0.49
N THR A 91 1.31 -1.90 0.60
CA THR A 91 1.80 -3.29 0.73
C THR A 91 1.32 -3.90 2.05
N HIS A 92 1.59 -5.18 2.23
CA HIS A 92 1.19 -5.95 3.40
C HIS A 92 2.40 -6.31 4.28
N ILE A 93 2.16 -6.39 5.59
CA ILE A 93 3.09 -6.95 6.57
C ILE A 93 2.57 -8.35 6.90
N ASN A 94 3.44 -9.37 6.81
CA ASN A 94 3.08 -10.79 6.80
C ASN A 94 2.24 -11.14 5.56
N SER A 95 1.55 -12.27 5.55
CA SER A 95 0.59 -12.61 4.51
C SER A 95 -0.73 -11.84 4.62
N CYS A 96 -1.49 -11.90 3.53
CA CYS A 96 -2.88 -11.46 3.41
C CYS A 96 -3.67 -12.43 2.53
N ASP A 97 -4.96 -12.14 2.31
CA ASP A 97 -5.86 -12.91 1.44
C ASP A 97 -5.35 -13.05 -0.01
N PHE A 98 -4.51 -12.13 -0.46
CA PHE A 98 -3.81 -12.18 -1.75
C PHE A 98 -2.37 -12.68 -1.65
N SER A 99 -2.08 -13.55 -0.68
CA SER A 99 -0.84 -14.31 -0.57
C SER A 99 -1.05 -15.78 -0.98
N ALA A 100 0.04 -16.48 -1.30
CA ALA A 100 -0.01 -17.90 -1.69
C ALA A 100 -0.39 -18.83 -0.52
N GLY A 101 -0.29 -18.34 0.71
CA GLY A 101 -0.74 -18.98 1.94
C GLY A 101 -0.46 -18.10 3.15
N ASN A 102 -0.86 -18.58 4.33
CA ASN A 102 -0.61 -17.87 5.58
C ASN A 102 0.87 -17.98 5.96
N TYR A 103 1.53 -16.85 6.22
CA TYR A 103 2.88 -16.79 6.76
C TYR A 103 3.06 -15.53 7.59
N ALA A 104 3.95 -15.57 8.57
CA ALA A 104 4.47 -14.38 9.21
C ALA A 104 6.00 -14.31 9.08
N TYR A 105 6.58 -13.12 9.19
CA TYR A 105 8.04 -12.97 9.19
C TYR A 105 8.71 -13.57 10.43
N ASP A 106 7.94 -13.88 11.48
CA ASP A 106 8.44 -14.58 12.67
C ASP A 106 7.39 -15.57 13.18
N GLU A 107 7.63 -16.85 12.92
CA GLU A 107 6.76 -17.96 13.34
C GLU A 107 7.26 -18.67 14.60
N ALA A 108 8.42 -18.25 15.15
CA ALA A 108 8.99 -18.86 16.34
C ALA A 108 8.22 -18.43 17.59
N ALA A 109 7.42 -19.35 18.15
CA ALA A 109 6.59 -19.05 19.30
C ALA A 109 7.41 -18.58 20.52
N GLY A 110 7.07 -17.41 21.06
CA GLY A 110 7.74 -16.82 22.21
C GLY A 110 9.03 -16.05 21.87
N ASP A 111 9.30 -15.81 20.59
CA ASP A 111 10.44 -14.97 20.16
C ASP A 111 10.15 -13.47 20.36
N HIS A 112 10.12 -13.05 21.63
CA HIS A 112 9.86 -11.67 21.99
C HIS A 112 10.96 -10.69 21.55
N GLU A 113 12.16 -11.20 21.25
CA GLU A 113 13.33 -10.45 20.81
C GLU A 113 13.48 -10.42 19.28
N LEU A 114 12.59 -11.09 18.53
CA LEU A 114 12.55 -11.13 17.07
C LEU A 114 13.87 -11.63 16.45
N VAL A 115 14.46 -12.65 17.07
CA VAL A 115 15.72 -13.25 16.61
C VAL A 115 15.54 -14.01 15.29
N HIS A 116 14.37 -14.62 15.09
CA HIS A 116 14.02 -15.42 13.91
C HIS A 116 13.27 -14.62 12.84
N PHE A 117 13.06 -13.32 13.05
CA PHE A 117 12.40 -12.47 12.09
C PHE A 117 13.13 -12.44 10.73
N SER A 118 12.43 -12.76 9.64
CA SER A 118 12.95 -12.67 8.28
C SER A 118 11.89 -12.31 7.24
N ILE A 119 12.25 -11.42 6.31
CA ILE A 119 11.47 -11.06 5.12
C ILE A 119 11.86 -11.88 3.87
N ASP A 120 12.54 -13.02 4.04
CA ASP A 120 13.04 -13.83 2.92
C ASP A 120 11.95 -14.30 1.95
N CYS A 121 10.73 -14.50 2.42
CA CYS A 121 9.59 -14.83 1.55
C CYS A 121 9.34 -13.72 0.52
N ASP A 122 9.39 -12.46 0.93
CA ASP A 122 9.10 -11.30 0.08
C ASP A 122 10.18 -11.07 -0.99
N ARG A 123 11.43 -11.48 -0.72
CA ARG A 123 12.57 -11.37 -1.67
C ARG A 123 12.34 -12.12 -2.98
N ARG A 124 11.42 -13.09 -3.00
CA ARG A 124 11.15 -13.93 -4.18
C ARG A 124 10.45 -13.16 -5.31
N ALA A 125 9.52 -12.27 -4.96
CA ALA A 125 8.68 -11.58 -5.95
C ALA A 125 8.23 -10.20 -5.48
N LEU A 126 7.81 -10.05 -4.22
CA LEU A 126 7.24 -8.80 -3.73
C LEU A 126 8.28 -7.65 -3.71
N LEU A 127 9.45 -7.86 -3.09
CA LEU A 127 10.48 -6.81 -3.04
C LEU A 127 11.04 -6.45 -4.43
N PRO A 128 11.34 -7.42 -5.32
CA PRO A 128 11.68 -7.11 -6.71
C PRO A 128 10.64 -6.21 -7.39
N MET A 129 9.35 -6.54 -7.31
CA MET A 129 8.29 -5.76 -7.96
C MET A 129 8.22 -4.34 -7.41
N ILE A 130 8.27 -4.19 -6.08
CA ILE A 130 8.23 -2.88 -5.43
C ILE A 130 9.45 -2.05 -5.88
N ARG A 131 10.65 -2.62 -5.86
CA ARG A 131 11.88 -1.92 -6.26
C ARG A 131 11.83 -1.44 -7.71
N GLU A 132 11.39 -2.30 -8.63
CA GLU A 132 11.25 -1.94 -10.05
C GLU A 132 10.19 -0.85 -10.26
N ALA A 133 9.09 -0.89 -9.50
CA ALA A 133 8.08 0.17 -9.51
C ALA A 133 8.63 1.50 -8.98
N PHE A 134 9.39 1.51 -7.89
CA PHE A 134 10.06 2.70 -7.36
C PHE A 134 11.02 3.33 -8.39
N GLN A 135 11.81 2.50 -9.07
CA GLN A 135 12.71 2.95 -10.13
C GLN A 135 11.94 3.52 -11.32
N THR A 136 10.87 2.84 -11.75
CA THR A 136 10.04 3.27 -12.88
C THR A 136 9.30 4.59 -12.58
N ALA A 137 8.88 4.79 -11.33
CA ALA A 137 8.27 6.04 -10.87
C ALA A 137 9.27 7.20 -10.70
N GLY A 138 10.57 6.99 -10.93
CA GLY A 138 11.59 8.01 -10.71
C GLY A 138 11.83 8.33 -9.23
N GLY A 139 11.53 7.39 -8.32
CA GLY A 139 11.81 7.50 -6.89
C GLY A 139 10.78 8.28 -6.07
N THR A 140 9.64 8.68 -6.64
CA THR A 140 8.62 9.49 -5.96
C THR A 140 7.47 8.69 -5.35
N LEU A 141 7.57 7.36 -5.29
CA LEU A 141 6.51 6.49 -4.83
C LEU A 141 6.43 6.47 -3.29
N LYS A 142 5.25 6.72 -2.74
CA LYS A 142 4.96 6.51 -1.31
C LYS A 142 4.41 5.12 -1.09
N LEU A 143 4.91 4.42 -0.07
CA LEU A 143 4.47 3.08 0.29
C LEU A 143 3.85 3.05 1.68
N LEU A 144 2.56 2.72 1.76
CA LEU A 144 1.82 2.47 2.99
C LEU A 144 1.85 0.97 3.31
N ALA A 145 2.38 0.56 4.46
CA ALA A 145 2.36 -0.85 4.88
C ALA A 145 1.26 -1.10 5.93
N THR A 146 0.55 -2.21 5.78
CA THR A 146 -0.54 -2.59 6.69
C THR A 146 -0.48 -4.09 6.99
N PRO A 147 -0.53 -4.54 8.25
CA PRO A 147 -0.70 -5.96 8.55
C PRO A 147 -2.16 -6.39 8.45
N TRP A 148 -2.38 -7.65 8.06
CA TRP A 148 -3.67 -8.30 8.22
C TRP A 148 -3.77 -9.08 9.53
N SER A 149 -2.65 -9.58 10.06
CA SER A 149 -2.62 -10.22 11.38
C SER A 149 -1.21 -10.27 11.97
N PRO A 150 -1.07 -10.16 13.31
CA PRO A 150 0.12 -10.61 14.02
C PRO A 150 0.38 -12.12 13.80
N PRO A 151 1.62 -12.60 14.03
CA PRO A 151 1.93 -14.03 14.06
C PRO A 151 0.98 -14.81 14.97
N ALA A 152 0.66 -16.04 14.60
CA ALA A 152 -0.28 -16.90 15.31
C ALA A 152 0.03 -17.03 16.82
N TRP A 153 1.30 -17.08 17.21
CA TRP A 153 1.70 -17.19 18.62
C TRP A 153 1.43 -15.92 19.45
N MET A 154 1.32 -14.75 18.81
CA MET A 154 0.94 -13.48 19.44
C MET A 154 -0.58 -13.29 19.55
N LYS A 155 -1.37 -14.22 19.00
CA LYS A 155 -2.82 -14.11 18.90
C LYS A 155 -3.54 -14.89 19.99
N THR A 156 -4.64 -14.35 20.52
CA THR A 156 -5.43 -15.01 21.57
C THR A 156 -6.06 -16.34 21.14
N ASN A 157 -6.33 -16.52 19.85
CA ASN A 157 -6.84 -17.76 19.26
C ASN A 157 -5.74 -18.68 18.72
N GLY A 158 -4.46 -18.29 18.80
CA GLY A 158 -3.34 -19.08 18.30
C GLY A 158 -3.31 -19.24 16.77
N GLN A 159 -4.01 -18.39 16.02
CA GLN A 159 -4.13 -18.47 14.56
C GLN A 159 -4.11 -17.08 13.95
N MET A 160 -3.60 -16.95 12.72
CA MET A 160 -3.61 -15.66 11.99
C MET A 160 -5.00 -15.31 11.45
N SER A 161 -5.83 -16.33 11.17
CA SER A 161 -7.19 -16.20 10.66
C SER A 161 -8.26 -16.32 11.77
N LEU A 162 -9.53 -16.18 11.37
CA LEU A 162 -10.70 -16.37 12.23
C LEU A 162 -10.76 -15.35 13.38
N GLY A 163 -10.28 -14.12 13.14
CA GLY A 163 -10.29 -13.05 14.12
C GLY A 163 -9.28 -13.29 15.24
N GLY A 164 -9.73 -13.26 16.49
CA GLY A 164 -8.85 -13.19 17.65
C GLY A 164 -8.18 -11.82 17.79
N LYS A 165 -7.49 -11.62 18.91
CA LYS A 165 -6.88 -10.34 19.28
C LYS A 165 -5.38 -10.49 19.50
N LEU A 166 -4.65 -9.39 19.44
CA LEU A 166 -3.28 -9.34 19.93
C LEU A 166 -3.26 -9.57 21.44
N LYS A 167 -2.44 -10.51 21.92
CA LYS A 167 -2.28 -10.76 23.35
C LYS A 167 -1.66 -9.54 24.05
N PRO A 168 -2.10 -9.19 25.28
CA PRO A 168 -1.54 -8.03 25.99
C PRO A 168 -0.03 -8.08 26.22
N ASP A 169 0.53 -9.26 26.48
CA ASP A 169 1.96 -9.49 26.70
C ASP A 169 2.80 -9.36 25.41
N CYS A 170 2.17 -9.43 24.23
CA CYS A 170 2.84 -9.33 22.94
C CYS A 170 2.82 -7.91 22.35
N ARG A 171 2.21 -6.92 23.03
CA ARG A 171 2.06 -5.55 22.48
C ARG A 171 3.38 -4.86 22.18
N GLN A 172 4.33 -4.91 23.10
CA GLN A 172 5.65 -4.30 22.86
C GLN A 172 6.42 -5.05 21.75
N THR A 173 6.37 -6.38 21.75
CA THR A 173 6.98 -7.19 20.68
C THR A 173 6.36 -6.84 19.32
N TRP A 174 5.03 -6.67 19.24
CA TRP A 174 4.36 -6.28 18.00
C TRP A 174 4.76 -4.88 17.53
N ALA A 175 4.93 -3.91 18.44
CA ALA A 175 5.48 -2.60 18.07
C ALA A 175 6.94 -2.68 17.57
N ASN A 176 7.78 -3.51 18.20
CA ASN A 176 9.14 -3.78 17.73
C ASN A 176 9.14 -4.47 16.35
N TYR A 177 8.14 -5.30 16.07
CA TYR A 177 7.94 -5.99 14.81
C TYR A 177 7.79 -5.02 13.63
N TYR A 178 6.96 -3.99 13.79
CA TYR A 178 6.82 -2.91 12.81
C TYR A 178 8.15 -2.22 12.52
N CYS A 179 8.90 -1.88 13.58
CA CYS A 179 10.21 -1.23 13.42
C CYS A 179 11.22 -2.17 12.75
N ARG A 180 11.16 -3.47 13.04
CA ARG A 180 12.02 -4.45 12.38
C ARG A 180 11.67 -4.57 10.90
N TYR A 181 10.38 -4.67 10.56
CA TYR A 181 9.90 -4.67 9.18
C TYR A 181 10.39 -3.45 8.39
N ILE A 182 10.19 -2.24 8.94
CA ILE A 182 10.65 -1.00 8.30
C ILE A 182 12.15 -1.05 8.03
N ARG A 183 12.96 -1.40 9.03
CA ARG A 183 14.42 -1.45 8.89
C ARG A 183 14.88 -2.49 7.85
N GLU A 184 14.22 -3.64 7.76
CA GLU A 184 14.56 -4.64 6.73
C GLU A 184 14.17 -4.17 5.32
N TYR A 185 13.00 -3.53 5.16
CA TYR A 185 12.60 -2.96 3.86
C TYR A 185 13.50 -1.78 3.45
N GLU A 186 13.91 -0.93 4.39
CA GLU A 186 14.87 0.16 4.13
C GLU A 186 16.24 -0.36 3.71
N ARG A 187 16.73 -1.48 4.30
CA ARG A 187 17.96 -2.15 3.86
C ARG A 187 17.87 -2.68 2.43
N GLU A 188 16.66 -2.96 1.97
CA GLU A 188 16.36 -3.37 0.59
C GLU A 188 16.13 -2.17 -0.34
N ASN A 189 16.40 -0.94 0.15
CA ASN A 189 16.18 0.35 -0.49
C ASN A 189 14.70 0.66 -0.81
N ILE A 190 13.80 0.18 0.04
CA ILE A 190 12.35 0.42 -0.07
C ILE A 190 11.91 1.23 1.15
N PRO A 191 11.82 2.57 1.03
CA PRO A 191 11.37 3.40 2.14
C PRO A 191 9.87 3.20 2.39
N ILE A 192 9.48 3.03 3.66
CA ILE A 192 8.09 2.98 4.09
C ILE A 192 7.64 4.40 4.43
N TRP A 193 6.67 4.93 3.69
CA TRP A 193 6.13 6.29 3.90
C TRP A 193 5.20 6.34 5.12
N GLY A 194 4.41 5.29 5.33
CA GLY A 194 3.44 5.26 6.41
C GLY A 194 2.99 3.86 6.77
N LEU A 195 2.30 3.76 7.90
CA LEU A 195 1.72 2.53 8.43
C LEU A 195 0.24 2.74 8.75
N SER A 196 -0.53 1.65 8.72
CA SER A 196 -1.78 1.56 9.50
C SER A 196 -1.64 0.46 10.55
N VAL A 197 -2.39 0.56 11.64
CA VAL A 197 -2.27 -0.34 12.80
C VAL A 197 -2.72 -1.77 12.48
N GLN A 198 -3.76 -1.89 11.65
CA GLN A 198 -4.37 -3.17 11.33
C GLN A 198 -5.29 -2.98 10.10
N ASN A 199 -5.31 -3.93 9.19
CA ASN A 199 -6.31 -4.00 8.14
C ASN A 199 -7.68 -4.34 8.73
N GLU A 200 -8.74 -3.62 8.36
CA GLU A 200 -10.14 -3.96 8.65
C GLU A 200 -10.36 -4.44 10.10
N VAL A 201 -10.14 -3.55 11.07
CA VAL A 201 -10.01 -3.88 12.51
C VAL A 201 -11.23 -4.57 13.15
N GLU A 202 -12.40 -4.55 12.50
CA GLU A 202 -13.62 -5.19 12.98
C GLU A 202 -13.97 -6.49 12.23
N ALA A 203 -13.13 -6.93 11.29
CA ALA A 203 -13.43 -8.06 10.43
C ALA A 203 -12.93 -9.41 11.01
N VAL A 204 -13.85 -10.37 11.12
CA VAL A 204 -13.53 -11.78 11.34
C VAL A 204 -13.56 -12.47 9.98
N GLN A 205 -12.40 -12.91 9.49
CA GLN A 205 -12.27 -13.47 8.15
C GLN A 205 -11.73 -14.90 8.16
N ALA A 206 -11.97 -15.62 7.06
CA ALA A 206 -11.38 -16.96 6.84
C ALA A 206 -9.88 -16.89 6.55
N TRP A 207 -9.40 -15.74 6.08
CA TRP A 207 -7.99 -15.37 5.94
C TRP A 207 -7.51 -14.56 7.15
N GLU A 208 -6.31 -14.00 7.06
CA GLU A 208 -5.67 -13.23 8.12
C GLU A 208 -6.54 -12.06 8.59
N SER A 209 -6.86 -12.03 9.88
CA SER A 209 -7.56 -10.90 10.48
C SER A 209 -7.23 -10.75 11.97
N CYS A 210 -7.31 -9.53 12.50
CA CYS A 210 -7.12 -9.26 13.91
C CYS A 210 -8.04 -8.16 14.40
N LEU A 211 -8.76 -8.45 15.48
CA LEU A 211 -9.74 -7.54 16.04
C LEU A 211 -9.06 -6.54 16.99
N TYR A 212 -9.42 -5.27 16.84
CA TYR A 212 -9.15 -4.21 17.80
C TYR A 212 -10.45 -3.44 18.06
N SER A 213 -10.79 -3.18 19.33
CA SER A 213 -11.71 -2.09 19.64
C SER A 213 -11.02 -0.74 19.41
N PRO A 214 -11.77 0.37 19.26
CA PRO A 214 -11.18 1.70 19.17
C PRO A 214 -10.26 2.04 20.36
N GLU A 215 -10.59 1.58 21.56
CA GLU A 215 -9.75 1.77 22.75
C GLU A 215 -8.47 0.93 22.69
N GLU A 216 -8.57 -0.32 22.25
CA GLU A 216 -7.41 -1.20 22.08
C GLU A 216 -6.44 -0.65 21.03
N GLU A 217 -6.96 -0.14 19.91
CA GLU A 217 -6.15 0.49 18.86
C GLU A 217 -5.50 1.79 19.35
N ARG A 218 -6.27 2.68 20.00
CA ARG A 218 -5.75 3.90 20.63
C ARG A 218 -4.62 3.59 21.60
N ASP A 219 -4.83 2.65 22.52
CA ASP A 219 -3.86 2.33 23.56
C ASP A 219 -2.62 1.65 22.96
N PHE A 220 -2.78 0.79 21.95
CA PHE A 220 -1.64 0.23 21.23
C PHE A 220 -0.79 1.32 20.56
N VAL A 221 -1.43 2.28 19.88
CA VAL A 221 -0.72 3.40 19.24
C VAL A 221 -0.02 4.29 20.26
N ARG A 222 -0.74 4.74 21.29
CA ARG A 222 -0.24 5.68 22.31
C ARG A 222 0.90 5.09 23.12
N ASP A 223 0.73 3.85 23.59
CA ASP A 223 1.61 3.29 24.62
C ASP A 223 2.76 2.44 24.04
N TYR A 224 2.61 1.92 22.82
CA TYR A 224 3.56 0.97 22.23
C TYR A 224 4.08 1.41 20.86
N LEU A 225 3.21 1.54 19.84
CA LEU A 225 3.66 1.73 18.46
C LEU A 225 4.35 3.09 18.26
N ALA A 226 3.70 4.20 18.62
CA ALA A 226 4.27 5.53 18.41
C ALA A 226 5.58 5.76 19.22
N PRO A 227 5.66 5.41 20.52
CA PRO A 227 6.91 5.52 21.27
C PRO A 227 8.05 4.63 20.76
N THR A 228 7.74 3.53 20.08
CA THR A 228 8.76 2.64 19.50
C THR A 228 9.27 3.18 18.15
N LEU A 229 8.39 3.75 17.32
CA LEU A 229 8.76 4.37 16.04
C LEU A 229 9.61 5.65 16.18
N GLN A 230 9.50 6.36 17.31
CA GLN A 230 10.26 7.59 17.58
C GLN A 230 11.71 7.35 18.02
N ARG A 231 12.12 6.10 18.27
CA ARG A 231 13.47 5.75 18.75
C ARG A 231 14.38 5.27 17.61
#